data_AF-A0A450VH25-F1
#
_entry.id   AF-A0A450VH25-F1
#
_cell.length_a   1.000
_cell.length_b   1.000
_cell.length_c   1.000
_cell.angle_alpha   90.00
_cell.angle_beta   90.00
_cell.angle_gamma   90.00
#
_symmetry.space_group_name_H-M   'P 1'
#
loop_
_entity.id
_entity.type
_entity.pdbx_description
1 polymer ?
#
loop_
_entity_poly.entity_id
_entity_poly.type
_entity_poly.pdbx_seq_one_letter_code
_entity_poly.pdbx_strand_id
1 'polypeptide(L)' 'SWQEVASAFHTTWGHVFSSVEMAVDWGRKHRDLSGIEAIGVDEIQWQRGHRYLTLVY' A
#
# COMPACT_ATOMS: atom_id res chain seq x y z
N SER A 1 -2.00 3.32 -13.52
CA SER A 1 -0.54 3.17 -13.24
C SER A 1 -0.01 4.40 -12.49
N TRP A 2 1.16 4.36 -11.86
CA TRP A 2 1.71 5.57 -11.18
C TRP A 2 2.06 6.69 -12.17
N GLN A 3 2.40 6.34 -13.41
CA GLN A 3 2.62 7.31 -14.49
C GLN A 3 1.33 8.04 -14.88
N GLU A 4 0.18 7.36 -14.94
CA GLU A 4 -1.11 8.02 -15.18
C GLU A 4 -1.46 9.03 -14.09
N VAL A 5 -1.20 8.68 -12.82
CA VAL A 5 -1.39 9.60 -11.69
C VAL A 5 -0.47 10.81 -11.85
N ALA A 6 0.81 10.60 -12.16
CA ALA A 6 1.75 11.69 -12.37
C ALA A 6 1.25 12.66 -13.46
N SER A 7 0.78 12.14 -14.59
CA SER A 7 0.19 12.93 -15.68
C SER A 7 -1.05 13.70 -15.25
N ALA A 8 -1.99 13.06 -14.53
CA ALA A 8 -3.23 13.68 -14.08
C ALA A 8 -3.00 14.84 -13.10
N PHE A 9 -1.94 14.76 -12.29
CA PHE A 9 -1.57 15.78 -11.32
C PHE A 9 -0.47 16.74 -11.82
N HIS A 10 -0.15 16.70 -13.12
CA HIS A 10 0.91 17.53 -13.73
C HIS A 10 2.23 17.49 -12.94
N THR A 11 2.61 16.31 -12.48
CA THR A 11 3.79 16.08 -11.65
C THR A 11 4.63 14.92 -12.21
N THR A 12 5.74 14.62 -11.53
CA THR A 12 6.60 13.51 -11.94
C THR A 12 6.21 12.22 -11.21
N TRP A 13 6.55 11.09 -11.83
CA TRP A 13 6.41 9.78 -11.20
C TRP A 13 7.13 9.71 -9.84
N GLY A 14 8.31 10.34 -9.74
CA GLY A 14 9.08 10.40 -8.49
C GLY A 14 8.32 11.13 -7.38
N HIS A 15 7.65 12.24 -7.70
CA HIS A 15 6.80 12.92 -6.72
C HIS A 15 5.61 12.08 -6.27
N VAL A 16 4.97 11.32 -7.18
CA VAL A 16 3.89 10.40 -6.79
C VAL A 16 4.41 9.34 -5.84
N PHE A 17 5.55 8.71 -6.15
CA PHE A 17 6.18 7.71 -5.29
C PHE A 17 6.47 8.28 -3.89
N SER A 18 7.21 9.39 -3.81
CA SER A 18 7.57 10.01 -2.53
C SER A 18 6.35 10.47 -1.73
N SER A 19 5.28 10.93 -2.41
CA SER A 19 4.04 11.33 -1.73
C SER A 19 3.32 10.14 -1.10
N VAL A 20 3.24 9.01 -1.83
CA VAL A 20 2.63 7.77 -1.30
C VAL A 20 3.46 7.22 -0.13
N GLU A 21 4.78 7.19 -0.27
CA GLU A 21 5.70 6.77 0.80
C GLU A 21 5.48 7.60 2.07
N MET A 22 5.46 8.93 1.93
CA MET A 22 5.20 9.84 3.04
C MET A 22 3.83 9.59 3.71
N ALA A 23 2.77 9.41 2.91
CA ALA A 23 1.44 9.17 3.42
C ALA A 23 1.34 7.84 4.20
N VAL A 24 1.95 6.78 3.68
CA VAL A 24 2.00 5.46 4.33
C VAL A 24 2.77 5.54 5.64
N ASP A 25 3.95 6.17 5.63
CA ASP A 25 4.79 6.30 6.82
C ASP A 25 4.10 7.12 7.90
N TRP A 26 3.47 8.23 7.52
CA TRP A 26 2.68 9.03 8.46
C TRP A 26 1.52 8.22 9.02
N GLY A 27 0.74 7.54 8.17
CA GLY A 27 -0.41 6.74 8.59
C GLY A 27 -0.01 5.63 9.57
N ARG A 28 1.09 4.91 9.30
CA ARG A 28 1.59 3.86 10.20
C ARG A 28 2.04 4.40 11.56
N LYS A 29 2.66 5.58 11.59
CA LYS A 29 3.11 6.23 12.84
C LYS A 29 1.95 6.75 13.70
N HIS A 30 0.83 7.10 13.10
CA HIS A 30 -0.32 7.72 13.78
C HIS A 30 -1.54 6.80 13.85
N ARG A 31 -1.40 5.54 13.45
CA ARG A 31 -2.47 4.55 13.53
C ARG A 31 -2.69 4.14 14.98
N ASP A 32 -3.87 4.39 15.49
CA ASP A 32 -4.36 3.77 16.72
C ASP A 32 -4.91 2.37 16.40
N LEU A 33 -4.49 1.38 17.18
CA LEU A 33 -4.94 -0.01 17.07
C LEU A 33 -5.79 -0.43 18.28
N SER A 34 -6.13 0.52 19.16
CA SER A 34 -6.99 0.27 20.30
C SER A 34 -8.36 -0.25 19.87
N GLY A 35 -8.86 -1.26 20.58
CA GLY A 35 -10.19 -1.84 20.31
C GLY A 35 -10.28 -2.74 19.07
N ILE A 36 -9.16 -3.10 18.42
CA ILE A 36 -9.17 -4.14 17.39
C ILE A 36 -9.32 -5.51 18.06
N GLU A 37 -10.38 -6.23 17.72
CA GLU A 37 -10.71 -7.55 18.30
C GLU A 37 -10.46 -8.72 17.34
N ALA A 38 -10.27 -8.45 16.06
CA ALA A 38 -10.01 -9.44 15.02
C ALA A 38 -9.09 -8.89 13.94
N ILE A 39 -8.39 -9.79 13.25
CA ILE A 39 -7.50 -9.50 12.12
C ILE A 39 -7.85 -10.44 10.98
N GLY A 40 -7.96 -9.90 9.76
CA GLY A 40 -8.15 -10.67 8.54
C GLY A 40 -6.81 -11.19 8.02
N VAL A 41 -6.80 -12.45 7.56
CA VAL A 41 -5.64 -13.05 6.90
C VAL A 41 -6.07 -13.70 5.60
N ASP A 42 -5.52 -13.24 4.49
CA ASP A 42 -5.78 -13.76 3.15
C ASP A 42 -4.49 -14.27 2.49
N GLU A 43 -4.64 -15.22 1.57
CA GLU A 43 -3.57 -15.73 0.71
C GLU A 43 -3.81 -15.29 -0.74
N ILE A 44 -2.80 -14.68 -1.36
CA ILE A 44 -2.86 -14.19 -2.74
C ILE A 44 -1.81 -14.93 -3.56
N GLN A 45 -2.24 -15.73 -4.53
CA GLN A 45 -1.31 -16.33 -5.50
C GLN A 45 -0.72 -15.24 -6.40
N TRP A 46 0.61 -15.17 -6.44
CA TRP A 46 1.34 -14.15 -7.18
C TRP A 46 2.43 -14.76 -8.08
N GLN A 47 2.39 -14.39 -9.36
CA GLN A 47 3.19 -14.97 -10.44
C GLN A 47 2.84 -16.43 -10.77
N ARG A 48 3.44 -16.95 -11.86
CA ARG A 48 3.29 -18.35 -12.25
C ARG A 48 3.96 -19.28 -11.23
N GLY A 49 3.30 -20.40 -10.95
CA GLY A 49 3.75 -21.40 -9.97
C GLY A 49 3.08 -21.25 -8.60
N HIS A 50 3.52 -22.07 -7.64
CA HIS A 50 3.06 -22.03 -6.25
C HIS A 50 3.82 -20.95 -5.46
N ARG A 51 3.48 -19.69 -5.73
CA ARG A 51 4.02 -18.51 -5.06
C ARG A 51 2.87 -17.68 -4.52
N TYR A 52 2.92 -17.37 -3.24
CA TYR A 52 1.81 -16.75 -2.52
C TYR A 52 2.31 -15.59 -1.66
N LEU A 53 1.45 -14.59 -1.49
CA LEU A 53 1.61 -13.48 -0.56
C LEU A 53 0.57 -13.65 0.54
N THR A 54 0.99 -13.47 1.79
CA THR A 54 0.05 -13.36 2.92
C THR A 54 -0.31 -11.89 3.11
N LEU A 55 -1.60 -11.58 3.04
CA LEU A 55 -2.14 -10.26 3.33
C LEU A 55 -2.77 -10.26 4.72
N VAL A 56 -2.41 -9.29 5.54
CA VAL A 56 -2.93 -9.12 6.90
C VAL A 56 -3.54 -7.72 7.00
N TYR A 57 -4.80 -7.61 7.43
CA TYR A 57 -5.52 -6.33 7.58
C TYR A 57 -6.41 -6.27 8.82
#